data_AF-A0A350Y3R6-F1
#
_entry.id   AF-A0A350Y3R6-F1
#
_cell.length_a   1.000
_cell.length_b   1.000
_cell.length_c   1.000
_cell.angle_alpha   90.00
_cell.angle_beta   90.00
_cell.angle_gamma   90.00
#
_symmetry.space_group_name_H-M   'P 1'
#
loop_
_entity.id
_entity.type
_entity.pdbx_description
1 polymer ?
#
loop_
_entity_poly.entity_id
_entity_poly.type
_entity_poly.pdbx_seq_one_letter_code
_entity_poly.pdbx_strand_id
1 'polypeptide(L)'
;MKGKFTLGFIFSLALLAVSSLICAKVAMAKTETVESGDMRAEFSYEENEYCIDNLQLKVIRDGQTLLDQPVSSESGVCRFFSLEIQNLDANPDPEVIVDLYTGGAHCCRFSLIYRYDPARKQYTSIEHFWGNGGYELKDLNRDSIPEFNSQDDRFAYAFASYAGSSYPLQIWQYRDGNMVDVTRSYPELIYNDAYQLWQRYTEYKNEYEEVGRAALAAYLADKYMLGQSEDGWQRVREAYQGSDRDSFFKDLRNFLEETGYIKN
;
A
#
# COMPACT_ATOMS: atom_id res chain seq x y z
N MET A 1 35.14 -27.12 90.01
CA MET A 1 34.71 -28.21 89.09
C MET A 1 34.52 -27.62 87.71
N LYS A 2 35.03 -28.33 86.70
CA LYS A 2 35.20 -27.90 85.30
C LYS A 2 33.84 -27.64 84.62
N GLY A 3 33.73 -26.57 83.85
CA GLY A 3 32.59 -26.29 82.97
C GLY A 3 33.01 -25.40 81.80
N LYS A 4 33.02 -25.96 80.60
CA LYS A 4 33.56 -25.43 79.35
C LYS A 4 32.70 -24.27 78.81
N PHE A 5 33.33 -23.19 78.36
CA PHE A 5 32.70 -22.18 77.49
C PHE A 5 32.95 -22.57 76.02
N THR A 6 31.87 -22.82 75.28
CA THR A 6 31.87 -23.01 73.83
C THR A 6 31.77 -21.67 73.11
N LEU A 7 32.71 -21.42 72.21
CA LEU A 7 32.83 -20.27 71.32
C LEU A 7 31.89 -20.45 70.12
N GLY A 8 30.88 -19.59 69.95
CA GLY A 8 30.03 -19.56 68.77
C GLY A 8 30.59 -18.60 67.72
N PHE A 9 30.99 -19.13 66.56
CA PHE A 9 31.34 -18.34 65.37
C PHE A 9 30.05 -17.86 64.68
N ILE A 10 29.89 -16.55 64.52
CA ILE A 10 28.86 -15.94 63.67
C ILE A 10 29.50 -15.70 62.29
N PHE A 11 29.09 -16.46 61.28
CA PHE A 11 29.39 -16.17 59.87
C PHE A 11 28.37 -15.15 59.37
N SER A 12 28.79 -13.90 59.20
CA SER A 12 28.00 -12.86 58.54
C SER A 12 28.04 -13.09 57.02
N LEU A 13 26.92 -13.52 56.45
CA LEU A 13 26.71 -13.66 55.01
C LEU A 13 26.33 -12.28 54.44
N ALA A 14 27.26 -11.60 53.78
CA ALA A 14 26.98 -10.35 53.06
C ALA A 14 26.31 -10.67 51.71
N LEU A 15 25.00 -10.39 51.59
CA LEU A 15 24.32 -10.39 50.30
C LEU A 15 24.70 -9.11 49.53
N LEU A 16 25.52 -9.27 48.49
CA LEU A 16 25.68 -8.27 47.43
C LEU A 16 24.48 -8.38 46.48
N ALA A 17 23.52 -7.48 46.61
CA ALA A 17 22.46 -7.30 45.62
C ALA A 17 23.05 -6.61 44.38
N VAL A 18 23.33 -7.39 43.34
CA VAL A 18 23.64 -6.85 42.01
C VAL A 18 22.30 -6.49 41.36
N SER A 19 21.93 -5.22 41.43
CA SER A 19 20.78 -4.69 40.69
C SER A 19 21.13 -4.60 39.20
N SER A 20 20.70 -5.58 38.42
CA SER A 20 20.71 -5.50 36.96
C SER A 20 19.70 -4.44 36.51
N LEU A 21 20.21 -3.27 36.10
CA LEU A 21 19.45 -2.26 35.38
C LEU A 21 19.07 -2.83 34.00
N ILE A 22 17.86 -3.37 33.89
CA ILE A 22 17.24 -3.62 32.59
C ILE A 22 16.83 -2.25 32.05
N CYS A 23 17.67 -1.68 31.17
CA CYS A 23 17.30 -0.49 30.44
C CYS A 23 16.29 -0.91 29.37
N ALA A 24 14.99 -0.86 29.68
CA ALA A 24 13.97 -0.94 28.65
C ALA A 24 14.22 0.23 27.69
N LYS A 25 14.47 -0.05 26.40
CA LYS A 25 14.49 0.99 25.38
C LYS A 25 13.10 1.65 25.40
N VAL A 26 13.02 2.89 25.85
CA VAL A 26 11.80 3.68 25.75
C VAL A 26 11.53 3.84 24.26
N ALA A 27 10.37 3.39 23.79
CA ALA A 27 9.97 3.60 22.40
C ALA A 27 10.01 5.10 22.11
N MET A 28 10.70 5.50 21.03
CA MET A 28 10.78 6.92 20.69
C MET A 28 9.52 7.28 19.91
N ALA A 29 8.67 8.11 20.52
CA ALA A 29 7.57 8.73 19.82
C ALA A 29 8.10 9.66 18.73
N LYS A 30 7.67 9.43 17.50
CA LYS A 30 7.90 10.29 16.33
C LYS A 30 6.62 11.04 16.01
N THR A 31 6.76 12.19 15.38
CA THR A 31 5.61 12.97 14.90
C THR A 31 5.98 13.66 13.61
N GLU A 32 5.16 13.42 12.59
CA GLU A 32 5.23 14.09 11.30
C GLU A 32 4.13 15.12 11.25
N THR A 33 4.43 16.29 10.67
CA THR A 33 3.51 17.42 10.63
C THR A 33 3.51 18.02 9.25
N VAL A 34 2.32 18.24 8.70
CA VAL A 34 2.11 18.97 7.45
C VAL A 34 1.07 20.05 7.65
N GLU A 35 1.24 21.15 6.93
CA GLU A 35 0.35 22.31 6.96
C GLU A 35 -0.02 22.70 5.53
N SER A 36 -1.28 23.07 5.32
CA SER A 36 -1.78 23.58 4.04
C SER A 36 -2.94 24.53 4.32
N GLY A 37 -2.77 25.81 3.97
CA GLY A 37 -3.74 26.85 4.30
C GLY A 37 -3.97 26.98 5.81
N ASP A 38 -5.22 26.83 6.23
CA ASP A 38 -5.71 26.84 7.61
C ASP A 38 -5.63 25.46 8.31
N MET A 39 -5.23 24.42 7.57
CA MET A 39 -5.17 23.05 8.06
C MET A 39 -3.75 22.64 8.48
N ARG A 40 -3.69 21.87 9.57
CA ARG A 40 -2.50 21.18 10.06
C ARG A 40 -2.86 19.75 10.42
N ALA A 41 -2.11 18.80 9.89
CA ALA A 41 -2.20 17.39 10.26
C ALA A 41 -0.93 16.96 10.98
N GLU A 42 -1.09 16.22 12.07
CA GLU A 42 -0.02 15.62 12.86
C GLU A 42 -0.25 14.13 12.95
N PHE A 43 0.70 13.34 12.44
CA PHE A 43 0.69 11.89 12.59
C PHE A 43 1.80 11.48 13.54
N SER A 44 1.44 10.85 14.66
CA SER A 44 2.40 10.41 15.67
C SER A 44 2.33 8.91 15.88
N TYR A 45 3.49 8.33 16.17
CA TYR A 45 3.64 6.88 16.32
C TYR A 45 4.89 6.56 17.15
N GLU A 46 4.93 5.37 17.72
CA GLU A 46 6.09 4.83 18.41
C GLU A 46 6.78 3.79 17.52
N GLU A 47 8.08 3.94 17.31
CA GLU A 47 8.86 2.99 16.51
C GLU A 47 9.41 1.87 17.38
N ASN A 48 9.17 0.63 16.97
CA ASN A 48 9.80 -0.56 17.53
C ASN A 48 10.77 -1.19 16.49
N GLU A 49 11.38 -2.34 16.80
CA GLU A 49 12.42 -2.94 15.93
C GLU A 49 11.92 -3.30 14.53
N TYR A 50 10.63 -3.63 14.38
CA TYR A 50 10.07 -4.16 13.13
C TYR A 50 8.88 -3.35 12.60
N CYS A 51 8.13 -2.70 13.50
CA CYS A 51 6.86 -2.07 13.21
C CYS A 51 6.68 -0.75 13.96
N ILE A 52 5.52 -0.11 13.75
CA ILE A 52 5.13 1.11 14.45
C ILE A 52 3.82 0.90 15.21
N ASP A 53 3.77 1.40 16.43
CA ASP A 53 2.64 1.24 17.35
C ASP A 53 2.11 2.60 17.79
N ASN A 54 1.00 2.60 18.55
CA ASN A 54 0.42 3.78 19.18
C ASN A 54 0.17 4.93 18.19
N LEU A 55 -0.31 4.58 17.00
CA LEU A 55 -0.58 5.52 15.92
C LEU A 55 -1.71 6.48 16.31
N GLN A 56 -1.49 7.78 16.14
CA GLN A 56 -2.47 8.83 16.39
C GLN A 56 -2.45 9.83 15.23
N LEU A 57 -3.64 10.20 14.76
CA LEU A 57 -3.80 11.29 13.82
C LEU A 57 -4.57 12.42 14.49
N LYS A 58 -3.98 13.61 14.42
CA LYS A 58 -4.60 14.85 14.86
C LYS A 58 -4.71 15.80 13.68
N VAL A 59 -5.89 16.38 13.50
CA VAL A 59 -6.15 17.39 12.46
C VAL A 59 -6.73 18.63 13.11
N ILE A 60 -6.04 19.74 12.88
CA ILE A 60 -6.38 21.08 13.36
C ILE A 60 -6.78 21.91 12.15
N ARG A 61 -7.89 22.63 12.26
CA ARG A 61 -8.40 23.55 11.23
C ARG A 61 -8.87 24.84 11.88
N ASP A 62 -8.44 25.97 11.33
CA ASP A 62 -8.71 27.31 11.91
C ASP A 62 -8.34 27.39 13.41
N GLY A 63 -7.27 26.69 13.81
CA GLY A 63 -6.82 26.60 15.20
C GLY A 63 -7.68 25.71 16.12
N GLN A 64 -8.75 25.09 15.60
CA GLN A 64 -9.58 24.14 16.32
C GLN A 64 -9.16 22.70 15.99
N THR A 65 -8.91 21.88 17.02
CA THR A 65 -8.73 20.44 16.86
C THR A 65 -10.07 19.79 16.48
N LEU A 66 -10.14 19.21 15.28
CA LEU A 66 -11.34 18.54 14.75
C LEU A 66 -11.20 17.01 14.68
N LEU A 67 -9.97 16.51 14.68
CA LEU A 67 -9.64 15.09 14.87
C LEU A 67 -8.47 14.99 15.84
N ASP A 68 -8.54 14.05 16.78
CA ASP A 68 -7.44 13.67 17.68
C ASP A 68 -7.77 12.25 18.17
N GLN A 69 -7.42 11.26 17.35
CA GLN A 69 -7.88 9.88 17.54
C GLN A 69 -6.81 8.86 17.17
N PRO A 70 -6.85 7.67 17.80
CA PRO A 70 -6.01 6.56 17.38
C PRO A 70 -6.29 6.20 15.93
N VAL A 71 -5.24 5.90 15.19
CA VAL A 71 -5.36 5.37 13.84
C VAL A 71 -5.49 3.86 13.91
N SER A 72 -6.63 3.34 13.47
CA SER A 72 -6.88 1.90 13.32
C SER A 72 -6.76 1.51 11.86
N SER A 73 -5.94 0.50 11.57
CA SER A 73 -5.99 -0.27 10.31
C SER A 73 -6.52 -1.67 10.65
N GLU A 74 -7.23 -2.30 9.71
CA GLU A 74 -7.62 -3.71 9.84
C GLU A 74 -6.38 -4.64 9.87
N SER A 75 -5.24 -4.15 9.39
CA SER A 75 -3.96 -4.83 9.37
C SER A 75 -2.97 -4.21 10.35
N GLY A 76 -1.95 -4.98 10.75
CA GLY A 76 -0.80 -4.41 11.46
C GLY A 76 -0.06 -3.39 10.60
N VAL A 77 0.52 -2.37 11.23
CA VAL A 77 1.27 -1.32 10.54
C VAL A 77 2.73 -1.39 10.97
N CYS A 78 3.63 -1.52 9.99
CA CYS A 78 5.05 -1.66 10.27
C CYS A 78 5.92 -0.53 9.74
N ARG A 79 5.39 0.30 8.85
CA ARG A 79 6.11 1.49 8.39
C ARG A 79 5.15 2.61 8.03
N PHE A 80 5.57 3.82 8.33
CA PHE A 80 4.99 5.06 7.83
C PHE A 80 5.82 5.56 6.64
N PHE A 81 5.16 6.04 5.58
CA PHE A 81 5.83 6.59 4.39
C PHE A 81 5.67 8.11 4.29
N SER A 82 4.44 8.61 4.31
CA SER A 82 4.15 10.02 4.14
C SER A 82 2.85 10.42 4.81
N LEU A 83 2.76 11.73 5.09
CA LEU A 83 1.58 12.42 5.54
C LEU A 83 1.40 13.61 4.59
N GLU A 84 0.22 13.76 3.99
CA GLU A 84 -0.04 14.79 2.99
C GLU A 84 -1.41 15.44 3.22
N ILE A 85 -1.54 16.71 2.86
CA ILE A 85 -2.84 17.41 2.75
C ILE A 85 -3.03 17.76 1.29
N GLN A 86 -4.02 17.16 0.64
CA GLN A 86 -4.23 17.28 -0.80
C GLN A 86 -5.73 17.33 -1.10
N ASN A 87 -6.13 18.23 -2.01
CA ASN A 87 -7.50 18.23 -2.55
C ASN A 87 -7.60 17.14 -3.62
N LEU A 88 -8.47 16.14 -3.41
CA LEU A 88 -8.60 14.97 -4.27
C LEU A 88 -9.92 14.89 -5.05
N ASP A 89 -10.92 15.73 -4.75
CA ASP A 89 -12.25 15.64 -5.37
C ASP A 89 -12.93 17.00 -5.71
N ALA A 90 -12.14 18.07 -5.84
CA ALA A 90 -12.58 19.44 -6.14
C ALA A 90 -13.45 20.10 -5.06
N ASN A 91 -13.64 19.46 -3.91
CA ASN A 91 -14.20 20.08 -2.73
C ASN A 91 -13.20 21.12 -2.16
N PRO A 92 -13.64 22.30 -1.69
CA PRO A 92 -12.73 23.24 -1.02
C PRO A 92 -12.01 22.67 0.21
N ASP A 93 -12.54 21.61 0.82
CA ASP A 93 -11.93 20.95 1.98
C ASP A 93 -10.96 19.85 1.52
N PRO A 94 -9.62 20.02 1.64
CA PRO A 94 -8.68 19.00 1.22
C PRO A 94 -8.68 17.79 2.16
N GLU A 95 -8.32 16.63 1.62
CA GLU A 95 -8.13 15.39 2.36
C GLU A 95 -6.76 15.32 3.04
N VAL A 96 -6.69 14.54 4.13
CA VAL A 96 -5.43 14.13 4.75
C VAL A 96 -5.14 12.69 4.34
N ILE A 97 -3.96 12.45 3.77
CA ILE A 97 -3.52 11.13 3.31
C ILE A 97 -2.39 10.66 4.24
N VAL A 98 -2.54 9.46 4.79
CA VAL A 98 -1.50 8.78 5.57
C VAL A 98 -1.10 7.50 4.85
N ASP A 99 0.12 7.46 4.32
CA ASP A 99 0.63 6.30 3.60
C ASP A 99 1.41 5.37 4.53
N LEU A 100 1.00 4.11 4.52
CA LEU A 100 1.43 3.10 5.47
C LEU A 100 1.85 1.81 4.76
N TYR A 101 2.56 0.97 5.50
CA TYR A 101 2.99 -0.36 5.08
C TYR A 101 2.68 -1.39 6.16
N THR A 102 2.13 -2.53 5.77
CA THR A 102 1.88 -3.63 6.72
C THR A 102 3.15 -4.38 7.14
N GLY A 103 4.27 -4.21 6.44
CA GLY A 103 5.54 -4.89 6.72
C GLY A 103 5.83 -6.07 5.79
N GLY A 104 6.99 -6.72 5.97
CA GLY A 104 7.40 -7.88 5.17
C GLY A 104 8.15 -7.55 3.86
N ALA A 105 8.52 -8.58 3.11
CA ALA A 105 9.27 -8.45 1.84
C ALA A 105 8.39 -8.02 0.65
N HIS A 106 7.10 -8.35 0.73
CA HIS A 106 6.04 -8.05 -0.23
C HIS A 106 4.81 -7.62 0.56
N CYS A 107 3.90 -6.89 -0.10
CA CYS A 107 2.60 -6.39 0.32
C CYS A 107 2.37 -6.21 1.84
N CYS A 108 1.91 -5.04 2.27
CA CYS A 108 1.02 -4.17 1.52
C CYS A 108 1.25 -2.70 1.83
N ARG A 109 1.40 -1.91 0.76
CA ARG A 109 1.26 -0.45 0.79
C ARG A 109 -0.22 -0.13 0.77
N PHE A 110 -0.64 0.79 1.63
CA PHE A 110 -2.02 1.26 1.69
C PHE A 110 -2.07 2.69 2.19
N SER A 111 -3.16 3.38 1.91
CA SER A 111 -3.43 4.72 2.43
C SER A 111 -4.66 4.71 3.32
N LEU A 112 -4.59 5.53 4.36
CA LEU A 112 -5.78 6.02 5.05
C LEU A 112 -6.05 7.44 4.54
N ILE A 113 -7.23 7.65 3.97
CA ILE A 113 -7.63 8.94 3.39
C ILE A 113 -8.76 9.50 4.24
N TYR A 114 -8.47 10.59 4.94
CA TYR A 114 -9.40 11.27 5.84
C TYR A 114 -10.00 12.48 5.15
N ARG A 115 -11.33 12.55 5.18
CA ARG A 115 -12.13 13.64 4.63
C ARG A 115 -13.01 14.25 5.71
N TYR A 116 -13.11 15.56 5.71
CA TYR A 116 -14.03 16.29 6.58
C TYR A 116 -15.47 16.21 6.05
N ASP A 117 -16.38 15.76 6.90
CA ASP A 117 -17.82 15.82 6.65
C ASP A 117 -18.39 17.10 7.29
N PRO A 118 -18.71 18.14 6.51
CA PRO A 118 -19.22 19.41 7.06
C PRO A 118 -20.62 19.28 7.68
N ALA A 119 -21.43 18.30 7.27
CA ALA A 119 -22.75 18.08 7.84
C ALA A 119 -22.66 17.48 9.24
N ARG A 120 -21.69 16.59 9.47
CA ARG A 120 -21.45 15.95 10.78
C ARG A 120 -20.40 16.66 11.63
N LYS A 121 -19.64 17.59 11.05
CA LYS A 121 -18.50 18.29 11.67
C LYS A 121 -17.45 17.33 12.25
N GLN A 122 -17.16 16.27 11.50
CA GLN A 122 -16.21 15.24 11.90
C GLN A 122 -15.46 14.74 10.69
N TYR A 123 -14.30 14.12 10.90
CA TYR A 123 -13.62 13.38 9.85
C TYR A 123 -14.21 11.99 9.69
N THR A 124 -14.25 11.54 8.44
CA THR A 124 -14.46 10.15 8.05
C THR A 124 -13.25 9.67 7.28
N SER A 125 -13.02 8.37 7.21
CA SER A 125 -11.89 7.83 6.46
C SER A 125 -12.25 6.60 5.67
N ILE A 126 -11.43 6.34 4.65
CA ILE A 126 -11.35 5.05 3.97
C ILE A 126 -9.94 4.50 4.08
N GLU A 127 -9.83 3.18 3.98
CA GLU A 127 -8.59 2.46 3.79
C GLU A 127 -8.55 1.94 2.36
N HIS A 128 -7.46 2.21 1.64
CA HIS A 128 -7.29 1.75 0.27
C HIS A 128 -5.93 1.07 0.09
N PHE A 129 -5.96 -0.20 -0.34
CA PHE A 129 -4.78 -1.02 -0.55
C PHE A 129 -4.25 -0.86 -1.97
N TRP A 130 -2.97 -0.51 -2.08
CA TRP A 130 -2.22 -0.40 -3.34
C TRP A 130 -1.42 -1.66 -3.68
N GLY A 131 -1.46 -2.64 -2.78
CA GLY A 131 -0.69 -3.87 -2.91
C GLY A 131 0.82 -3.62 -2.82
N ASN A 132 1.57 -4.11 -3.80
CA ASN A 132 3.04 -4.04 -3.78
C ASN A 132 3.61 -2.74 -4.35
N GLY A 133 2.93 -2.14 -5.34
CA GLY A 133 3.44 -1.02 -6.15
C GLY A 133 3.27 0.38 -5.53
N GLY A 134 2.22 0.59 -4.74
CA GLY A 134 1.86 1.94 -4.28
C GLY A 134 1.20 2.76 -5.39
N TYR A 135 1.31 4.08 -5.32
CA TYR A 135 0.79 5.01 -6.31
C TYR A 135 1.69 6.23 -6.47
N GLU A 136 1.46 7.00 -7.53
CA GLU A 136 1.92 8.37 -7.70
C GLU A 136 0.72 9.29 -7.90
N LEU A 137 0.61 10.40 -7.15
CA LEU A 137 -0.41 11.42 -7.40
C LEU A 137 -0.02 12.27 -8.60
N LYS A 138 -0.88 12.32 -9.62
CA LYS A 138 -0.69 13.11 -10.84
C LYS A 138 -2.01 13.66 -11.33
N ASP A 139 -2.04 14.94 -11.68
CA ASP A 139 -3.14 15.53 -12.47
C ASP A 139 -2.97 15.11 -13.94
N LEU A 140 -3.52 13.95 -14.30
CA LEU A 140 -3.37 13.31 -15.60
C LEU A 140 -4.23 14.00 -16.67
N ASN A 141 -5.35 14.59 -16.27
CA ASN A 141 -6.32 15.21 -17.17
C ASN A 141 -6.23 16.76 -17.22
N ARG A 142 -5.43 17.38 -16.35
CA ARG A 142 -5.20 18.83 -16.19
C ARG A 142 -6.40 19.62 -15.67
N ASP A 143 -7.24 19.01 -14.83
CA ASP A 143 -8.38 19.65 -14.18
C ASP A 143 -8.05 20.21 -12.78
N SER A 144 -6.76 20.17 -12.39
CA SER A 144 -6.25 20.55 -11.07
C SER A 144 -6.62 19.59 -9.93
N ILE A 145 -7.23 18.45 -10.23
CA ILE A 145 -7.49 17.38 -9.28
C ILE A 145 -6.59 16.19 -9.64
N PRO A 146 -5.75 15.72 -8.71
CA PRO A 146 -4.87 14.60 -9.01
C PRO A 146 -5.63 13.28 -9.04
N GLU A 147 -5.19 12.38 -9.91
CA GLU A 147 -5.48 10.96 -9.89
C GLU A 147 -4.36 10.17 -9.21
N PHE A 148 -4.72 9.01 -8.65
CA PHE A 148 -3.78 8.03 -8.15
C PHE A 148 -3.36 7.11 -9.30
N ASN A 149 -2.18 7.38 -9.87
CA ASN A 149 -1.58 6.57 -10.91
C ASN A 149 -0.87 5.35 -10.28
N SER A 150 -1.45 4.16 -10.45
CA SER A 150 -1.04 2.93 -9.78
C SER A 150 -1.09 1.73 -10.73
N GLN A 151 -1.07 0.52 -10.17
CA GLN A 151 -1.08 -0.74 -10.91
C GLN A 151 -2.00 -1.76 -10.23
N ASP A 152 -2.60 -2.65 -11.02
CA ASP A 152 -3.53 -3.66 -10.49
C ASP A 152 -2.78 -4.83 -9.83
N ASP A 153 -2.60 -4.75 -8.52
CA ASP A 153 -1.84 -5.73 -7.74
C ASP A 153 -2.45 -7.14 -7.74
N ARG A 154 -3.69 -7.33 -8.21
CA ARG A 154 -4.28 -8.67 -8.37
C ARG A 154 -3.47 -9.54 -9.34
N PHE A 155 -2.65 -8.95 -10.20
CA PHE A 155 -1.72 -9.67 -11.08
C PHE A 155 -0.45 -10.17 -10.36
N ALA A 156 -0.18 -9.74 -9.12
CA ALA A 156 0.90 -10.29 -8.31
C ALA A 156 0.70 -11.80 -8.13
N TYR A 157 1.72 -12.60 -8.44
CA TYR A 157 1.69 -14.06 -8.33
C TYR A 157 0.69 -14.80 -9.24
N ALA A 158 -0.16 -14.10 -9.99
CA ALA A 158 -1.20 -14.72 -10.81
C ALA A 158 -0.62 -15.53 -11.97
N PHE A 159 0.45 -15.01 -12.61
CA PHE A 159 1.02 -15.60 -13.82
C PHE A 159 2.55 -15.79 -13.77
N ALA A 160 3.20 -15.49 -12.65
CA ALA A 160 4.64 -15.71 -12.43
C ALA A 160 4.95 -15.67 -10.93
N SER A 161 6.19 -15.91 -10.53
CA SER A 161 6.66 -15.46 -9.21
C SER A 161 6.51 -13.95 -9.06
N TYR A 162 6.59 -13.42 -7.82
CA TYR A 162 6.52 -11.96 -7.60
C TYR A 162 7.54 -11.18 -8.44
N ALA A 163 8.80 -11.63 -8.44
CA ALA A 163 9.87 -10.98 -9.19
C ALA A 163 9.61 -10.99 -10.71
N GLY A 164 8.86 -11.98 -11.20
CA GLY A 164 8.46 -12.07 -12.60
C GLY A 164 7.08 -11.48 -12.92
N SER A 165 6.34 -11.00 -11.92
CA SER A 165 5.00 -10.45 -12.12
C SER A 165 5.06 -9.18 -12.96
N SER A 166 3.98 -8.94 -13.70
CA SER A 166 3.76 -7.73 -14.50
C SER A 166 2.31 -7.32 -14.28
N TYR A 167 2.06 -6.01 -14.24
CA TYR A 167 0.81 -5.45 -13.76
C TYR A 167 0.27 -4.49 -14.81
N PRO A 168 -1.03 -4.54 -15.15
CA PRO A 168 -1.64 -3.52 -15.99
C PRO A 168 -1.84 -2.23 -15.18
N LEU A 169 -1.88 -1.11 -15.90
CA LEU A 169 -2.20 0.21 -15.37
C LEU A 169 -3.52 0.21 -14.60
N GLN A 170 -3.53 0.86 -13.44
CA GLN A 170 -4.77 1.15 -12.71
C GLN A 170 -4.76 2.59 -12.19
N ILE A 171 -5.74 3.38 -12.61
CA ILE A 171 -5.87 4.78 -12.23
C ILE A 171 -7.13 4.93 -11.39
N TRP A 172 -6.96 5.50 -10.20
CA TRP A 172 -8.07 5.79 -9.30
C TRP A 172 -8.32 7.29 -9.16
N GLN A 173 -9.59 7.66 -9.07
CA GLN A 173 -10.02 8.99 -8.64
C GLN A 173 -10.74 8.86 -7.30
N TYR A 174 -10.35 9.67 -6.33
CA TYR A 174 -11.14 9.85 -5.12
C TYR A 174 -12.34 10.75 -5.40
N ARG A 175 -13.53 10.34 -4.98
CA ARG A 175 -14.79 11.08 -5.16
C ARG A 175 -15.66 10.92 -3.94
N ASP A 176 -15.83 11.98 -3.14
CA ASP A 176 -16.80 12.04 -2.04
C ASP A 176 -16.69 10.82 -1.10
N GLY A 177 -15.48 10.51 -0.63
CA GLY A 177 -15.28 9.36 0.28
C GLY A 177 -15.06 8.01 -0.41
N ASN A 178 -14.99 7.95 -1.74
CA ASN A 178 -14.88 6.68 -2.46
C ASN A 178 -13.73 6.67 -3.48
N MET A 179 -13.05 5.54 -3.61
CA MET A 179 -12.07 5.31 -4.66
C MET A 179 -12.77 4.70 -5.88
N VAL A 180 -12.69 5.39 -7.02
CA VAL A 180 -13.32 4.98 -8.28
C VAL A 180 -12.25 4.65 -9.30
N ASP A 181 -12.26 3.43 -9.84
CA ASP A 181 -11.38 3.03 -10.93
C ASP A 181 -11.82 3.78 -12.20
N VAL A 182 -10.98 4.71 -12.64
CA VAL A 182 -11.21 5.58 -13.80
C VAL A 182 -10.26 5.24 -14.95
N THR A 183 -9.54 4.11 -14.88
CA THR A 183 -8.48 3.74 -15.84
C THR A 183 -8.93 3.85 -17.29
N ARG A 184 -10.15 3.39 -17.60
CA ARG A 184 -10.73 3.43 -18.97
C ARG A 184 -10.94 4.82 -19.55
N SER A 185 -10.89 5.87 -18.72
CA SER A 185 -10.93 7.27 -19.17
C SER A 185 -9.60 7.75 -19.77
N TYR A 186 -8.52 6.97 -19.65
CA TYR A 186 -7.17 7.33 -20.11
C TYR A 186 -6.65 6.36 -21.19
N PRO A 187 -7.32 6.25 -22.36
CA PRO A 187 -6.95 5.27 -23.39
C PRO A 187 -5.52 5.45 -23.92
N GLU A 188 -4.99 6.68 -23.94
CA GLU A 188 -3.60 6.93 -24.36
C GLU A 188 -2.59 6.34 -23.37
N LEU A 189 -2.86 6.45 -22.06
CA LEU A 189 -2.01 5.86 -21.02
C LEU A 189 -2.10 4.34 -21.03
N ILE A 190 -3.31 3.78 -21.18
CA ILE A 190 -3.49 2.33 -21.32
C ILE A 190 -2.76 1.81 -22.57
N TYR A 191 -2.83 2.53 -23.69
CA TYR A 191 -2.10 2.14 -24.90
C TYR A 191 -0.59 2.14 -24.69
N ASN A 192 -0.06 3.15 -24.00
CA ASN A 192 1.36 3.20 -23.67
C ASN A 192 1.77 2.06 -22.72
N ASP A 193 0.95 1.76 -21.71
CA ASP A 193 1.20 0.63 -20.79
C ASP A 193 1.23 -0.71 -21.54
N ALA A 194 0.22 -0.97 -22.39
CA ALA A 194 0.18 -2.14 -23.25
C ALA A 194 1.43 -2.25 -24.14
N TYR A 195 1.91 -1.12 -24.66
CA TYR A 195 3.15 -1.09 -25.44
C TYR A 195 4.37 -1.50 -24.59
N GLN A 196 4.52 -0.95 -23.38
CA GLN A 196 5.61 -1.31 -22.46
C GLN A 196 5.55 -2.79 -22.05
N LEU A 197 4.36 -3.31 -21.76
CA LEU A 197 4.15 -4.73 -21.43
C LEU A 197 4.52 -5.64 -22.61
N TRP A 198 4.20 -5.24 -23.84
CA TRP A 198 4.62 -5.98 -25.03
C TRP A 198 6.14 -5.95 -25.25
N GLN A 199 6.79 -4.81 -24.98
CA GLN A 199 8.25 -4.71 -25.01
C GLN A 199 8.89 -5.63 -23.98
N ARG A 200 8.39 -5.62 -22.74
CA ARG A 200 8.83 -6.52 -21.67
C ARG A 200 8.69 -7.98 -22.05
N TYR A 201 7.56 -8.39 -22.64
CA TYR A 201 7.42 -9.74 -23.18
C TYR A 201 8.51 -10.04 -24.22
N THR A 202 8.72 -9.14 -25.18
CA THR A 202 9.66 -9.34 -26.28
C THR A 202 11.11 -9.47 -25.78
N GLU A 203 11.48 -8.71 -24.75
CA GLU A 203 12.78 -8.76 -24.10
C GLU A 203 13.02 -10.09 -23.39
N TYR A 204 12.05 -10.57 -22.61
CA TYR A 204 12.26 -11.70 -21.71
C TYR A 204 11.80 -13.07 -22.22
N LYS A 205 11.05 -13.15 -23.32
CA LYS A 205 10.42 -14.40 -23.81
C LYS A 205 11.37 -15.60 -24.02
N ASN A 206 12.67 -15.36 -24.25
CA ASN A 206 13.64 -16.43 -24.50
C ASN A 206 14.46 -16.81 -23.26
N GLU A 207 14.61 -15.90 -22.30
CA GLU A 207 15.49 -16.07 -21.13
C GLU A 207 14.69 -16.37 -19.86
N TYR A 208 13.50 -15.79 -19.74
CA TYR A 208 12.63 -15.90 -18.57
C TYR A 208 11.16 -16.03 -19.00
N GLU A 209 10.76 -17.26 -19.35
CA GLU A 209 9.42 -17.55 -19.88
C GLU A 209 8.29 -17.07 -18.95
N GLU A 210 8.43 -17.22 -17.64
CA GLU A 210 7.42 -16.76 -16.67
C GLU A 210 7.20 -15.24 -16.70
N VAL A 211 8.28 -14.46 -16.92
CA VAL A 211 8.22 -12.99 -17.03
C VAL A 211 7.48 -12.61 -18.29
N GLY A 212 7.80 -13.28 -19.41
CA GLY A 212 7.10 -13.08 -20.68
C GLY A 212 5.61 -13.43 -20.57
N ARG A 213 5.28 -14.52 -19.89
CA ARG A 213 3.89 -14.95 -19.66
C ARG A 213 3.10 -13.92 -18.85
N ALA A 214 3.65 -13.44 -17.74
CA ALA A 214 3.01 -12.41 -16.93
C ALA A 214 2.84 -11.09 -17.68
N ALA A 215 3.83 -10.69 -18.49
CA ALA A 215 3.73 -9.51 -19.33
C ALA A 215 2.61 -9.62 -20.38
N LEU A 216 2.43 -10.78 -21.01
CA LEU A 216 1.31 -11.02 -21.93
C LEU A 216 -0.05 -11.01 -21.24
N ALA A 217 -0.14 -11.49 -19.99
CA ALA A 217 -1.37 -11.47 -19.21
C ALA A 217 -1.81 -10.03 -18.90
N ALA A 218 -0.91 -9.21 -18.37
CA ALA A 218 -1.16 -7.80 -18.10
C ALA A 218 -1.46 -7.03 -19.40
N TYR A 219 -0.69 -7.29 -20.48
CA TYR A 219 -0.95 -6.70 -21.80
C TYR A 219 -2.38 -6.95 -22.26
N LEU A 220 -2.87 -8.18 -22.12
CA LEU A 220 -4.21 -8.51 -22.58
C LEU A 220 -5.29 -7.79 -21.76
N ALA A 221 -5.05 -7.55 -20.47
CA ALA A 221 -5.93 -6.77 -19.60
C ALA A 221 -6.11 -5.33 -20.15
N ASP A 222 -5.02 -4.67 -20.53
CA ASP A 222 -5.06 -3.35 -21.18
C ASP A 222 -5.81 -3.39 -22.51
N LYS A 223 -5.60 -4.43 -23.31
CA LYS A 223 -6.32 -4.61 -24.57
C LYS A 223 -7.83 -4.74 -24.34
N TYR A 224 -8.27 -5.37 -23.25
CA TYR A 224 -9.69 -5.35 -22.86
C TYR A 224 -10.16 -3.95 -22.47
N MET A 225 -9.38 -3.19 -21.71
CA MET A 225 -9.72 -1.82 -21.34
C MET A 225 -9.85 -0.89 -22.56
N LEU A 226 -9.04 -1.13 -23.60
CA LEU A 226 -9.09 -0.41 -24.88
C LEU A 226 -10.21 -0.88 -25.82
N GLY A 227 -10.97 -1.93 -25.48
CA GLY A 227 -11.95 -2.53 -26.39
C GLY A 227 -11.32 -3.27 -27.58
N GLN A 228 -10.06 -3.70 -27.45
CA GLN A 228 -9.25 -4.34 -28.48
C GLN A 228 -8.95 -5.81 -28.14
N SER A 229 -9.89 -6.49 -27.48
CA SER A 229 -9.69 -7.86 -26.97
C SER A 229 -9.44 -8.88 -28.08
N GLU A 230 -10.11 -8.78 -29.22
CA GLU A 230 -9.91 -9.70 -30.35
C GLU A 230 -8.48 -9.62 -30.92
N ASP A 231 -7.99 -8.42 -31.21
CA ASP A 231 -6.60 -8.17 -31.63
C ASP A 231 -5.60 -8.59 -30.54
N GLY A 232 -5.87 -8.25 -29.27
CA GLY A 232 -5.05 -8.65 -28.14
C GLY A 232 -4.89 -10.17 -28.06
N TRP A 233 -6.00 -10.91 -28.14
CA TRP A 233 -5.98 -12.37 -28.12
C TRP A 233 -5.29 -12.99 -29.34
N GLN A 234 -5.47 -12.41 -30.53
CA GLN A 234 -4.77 -12.87 -31.72
C GLN A 234 -3.26 -12.80 -31.49
N ARG A 235 -2.76 -11.64 -31.04
CA ARG A 235 -1.34 -11.42 -30.75
C ARG A 235 -0.81 -12.33 -29.65
N VAL A 236 -1.55 -12.49 -28.55
CA VAL A 236 -1.16 -13.40 -27.45
C VAL A 236 -1.07 -14.85 -27.94
N ARG A 237 -2.00 -15.31 -28.79
CA ARG A 237 -1.96 -16.68 -29.35
C ARG A 237 -0.80 -16.90 -30.32
N GLU A 238 -0.44 -15.89 -31.09
CA GLU A 238 0.71 -15.93 -32.00
C GLU A 238 2.04 -15.90 -31.20
N ALA A 239 2.11 -15.07 -30.17
CA ALA A 239 3.28 -14.87 -29.34
C ALA A 239 3.59 -16.05 -28.39
N TYR A 240 2.57 -16.56 -27.68
CA TYR A 240 2.77 -17.58 -26.67
C TYR A 240 2.64 -19.00 -27.24
N GLN A 241 3.78 -19.67 -27.40
CA GLN A 241 3.88 -21.06 -27.87
C GLN A 241 4.40 -22.01 -26.77
N GLY A 242 4.29 -21.62 -25.50
CA GLY A 242 4.65 -22.47 -24.35
C GLY A 242 3.87 -23.79 -24.35
N SER A 243 4.46 -24.83 -23.75
CA SER A 243 3.82 -26.17 -23.70
C SER A 243 2.52 -26.19 -22.89
N ASP A 244 2.33 -25.20 -22.01
CA ASP A 244 1.15 -24.98 -21.16
C ASP A 244 0.13 -24.00 -21.77
N ARG A 245 0.26 -23.64 -23.05
CA ARG A 245 -0.54 -22.57 -23.69
C ARG A 245 -2.06 -22.70 -23.51
N ASP A 246 -2.60 -23.91 -23.58
CA ASP A 246 -4.05 -24.12 -23.50
C ASP A 246 -4.56 -23.87 -22.08
N SER A 247 -3.83 -24.32 -21.05
CA SER A 247 -4.11 -23.98 -19.65
C SER A 247 -3.92 -22.49 -19.41
N PHE A 248 -2.81 -21.90 -19.87
CA PHE A 248 -2.55 -20.49 -19.69
C PHE A 248 -3.66 -19.61 -20.28
N PHE A 249 -4.12 -19.89 -21.50
CA PHE A 249 -5.20 -19.09 -22.12
C PHE A 249 -6.54 -19.26 -21.40
N LYS A 250 -6.83 -20.45 -20.89
CA LYS A 250 -8.03 -20.70 -20.08
C LYS A 250 -7.96 -19.92 -18.76
N ASP A 251 -6.86 -20.04 -18.04
CA ASP A 251 -6.67 -19.40 -16.75
C ASP A 251 -6.66 -17.88 -16.88
N LEU A 252 -5.99 -17.35 -17.91
CA LEU A 252 -6.00 -15.92 -18.23
C LEU A 252 -7.41 -15.40 -18.52
N ARG A 253 -8.22 -16.14 -19.28
CA ARG A 253 -9.60 -15.74 -19.53
C ARG A 253 -10.41 -15.69 -18.25
N ASN A 254 -10.39 -16.76 -17.46
CA ASN A 254 -11.13 -16.84 -16.20
C ASN A 254 -10.71 -15.72 -15.26
N PHE A 255 -9.40 -15.48 -15.13
CA PHE A 255 -8.87 -14.42 -14.29
C PHE A 255 -9.37 -13.04 -14.73
N LEU A 256 -9.37 -12.75 -16.04
CA LEU A 256 -9.86 -11.47 -16.58
C LEU A 256 -11.38 -11.30 -16.43
N GLU A 257 -12.15 -12.39 -16.41
CA GLU A 257 -13.58 -12.37 -16.07
C GLU A 257 -13.78 -12.06 -14.59
N GLU A 258 -13.12 -12.80 -13.70
CA GLU A 258 -13.21 -12.64 -12.24
C GLU A 258 -12.76 -11.26 -11.76
N THR A 259 -11.76 -10.68 -12.43
CA THR A 259 -11.22 -9.34 -12.09
C THR A 259 -11.94 -8.19 -12.79
N GLY A 260 -12.93 -8.48 -13.65
CA GLY A 260 -13.82 -7.48 -14.25
C GLY A 260 -13.25 -6.74 -15.47
N TYR A 261 -12.21 -7.28 -16.12
CA TYR A 261 -11.72 -6.77 -17.41
C TYR A 261 -12.67 -7.12 -18.54
N ILE A 262 -13.22 -8.34 -18.51
CA ILE A 262 -14.26 -8.80 -19.43
C ILE A 262 -15.61 -8.32 -18.89
N LYS A 263 -16.26 -7.43 -19.65
CA LYS A 263 -17.65 -7.03 -19.37
C LYS A 263 -18.59 -7.98 -20.12
N ASN A 264 -19.50 -8.60 -19.37
CA ASN A 264 -20.63 -9.34 -19.94
C ASN A 264 -21.65 -8.39 -20.57
#